data_AF-A0A2I0IKT3-F1
#
_entry.id   AF-A0A2I0IKT3-F1
#
_cell.length_a   1.000
_cell.length_b   1.000
_cell.length_c   1.000
_cell.angle_alpha   90.00
_cell.angle_beta   90.00
_cell.angle_gamma   90.00
#
_symmetry.space_group_name_H-M   'P 1'
#
loop_
_entity.id
_entity.type
_entity.pdbx_description
1 polymer ?
#
loop_
_entity_poly.entity_id
_entity_poly.type
_entity_poly.pdbx_seq_one_letter_code
_entity_poly.pdbx_strand_id
1 'polypeptide(L)'
;MTDAVVEQANWDTSKVREKLKRDIEAHIAAVREAKLSEVTKTFEMKINEALSGPVEALLDEANDETWPAIRKLLQRETESAVSGFSSAVSGFELGEETMEKMISHLRDYARGAVEAKVKHEAGKVLSRMKDRFETLFNRDADSMPRVWTGKEDIRAITKTARSASLKLLSVMAAVRLDNEVDNIEKSLSLALLDSKSGSTVTDRSIISQGDPLASSTWEEVPPSKTLITPVQCKNLWRQFKAETEYSEAARRSNNWLPPPWAIVAMVVLGFNEFMTLLRNPLYLGVIFVGYLIIKAVWVQLDVSGEFRHGALPGILSLSNKFLPTIMNLLKKLAEAGQVPQTNDPPRNPAPGSKSFASRVGTSSSVSSTGSSAVFPEDATEYSSTSKED
;
A
#
# COMPACT_ATOMS: atom_id res chain seq x y z
N MET A 1 -35.33 85.86 -37.25
CA MET A 1 -36.02 84.70 -37.85
C MET A 1 -37.21 84.39 -36.98
N THR A 2 -38.42 84.50 -37.52
CA THR A 2 -39.67 84.17 -36.82
C THR A 2 -39.85 82.66 -36.80
N ASP A 3 -40.17 82.12 -35.63
CA ASP A 3 -40.44 80.70 -35.45
C ASP A 3 -41.79 80.33 -36.09
N ALA A 4 -41.80 79.30 -36.94
CA ALA A 4 -42.96 78.96 -37.76
C ALA A 4 -43.84 77.93 -37.02
N VAL A 5 -44.70 78.42 -36.12
CA VAL A 5 -45.62 77.58 -35.35
C VAL A 5 -46.74 77.06 -36.25
N VAL A 6 -46.77 75.73 -36.46
CA VAL A 6 -47.81 75.05 -37.24
C VAL A 6 -48.97 74.64 -36.31
N GLU A 7 -50.06 75.40 -36.31
CA GLU A 7 -51.21 75.23 -35.40
C GLU A 7 -51.99 73.91 -35.53
N GLN A 8 -51.75 73.08 -36.55
CA GLN A 8 -52.62 71.93 -36.88
C GLN A 8 -52.13 70.56 -36.38
N ALA A 9 -50.99 70.46 -35.70
CA ALA A 9 -50.41 69.17 -35.34
C ALA A 9 -50.35 68.95 -33.82
N ASN A 10 -51.32 68.18 -33.31
CA ASN A 10 -51.43 67.79 -31.90
C ASN A 10 -50.42 66.68 -31.55
N TRP A 11 -49.11 67.00 -31.61
CA TRP A 11 -48.01 66.05 -31.47
C TRP A 11 -47.86 65.52 -30.04
N ASP A 12 -48.49 64.38 -29.75
CA ASP A 12 -48.29 63.64 -28.51
C ASP A 12 -46.92 62.92 -28.47
N THR A 13 -45.95 63.52 -27.79
CA THR A 13 -44.62 62.94 -27.58
C THR A 13 -44.54 61.97 -26.40
N SER A 14 -45.61 61.81 -25.61
CA SER A 14 -45.59 60.98 -24.38
C SER A 14 -45.23 59.52 -24.68
N LYS A 15 -45.80 58.94 -25.73
CA LYS A 15 -45.54 57.55 -26.14
C LYS A 15 -44.08 57.31 -26.53
N VAL A 16 -43.45 58.29 -27.17
CA VAL A 16 -42.03 58.23 -27.56
C VAL A 16 -41.14 58.38 -26.33
N ARG A 17 -41.49 59.29 -25.41
CA ARG A 17 -40.78 59.49 -24.14
C ARG A 17 -40.85 58.26 -23.24
N GLU A 18 -42.04 57.65 -23.07
CA GLU A 18 -42.22 56.43 -22.29
C GLU A 18 -41.55 55.21 -22.96
N LYS A 19 -41.49 55.16 -24.30
CA LYS A 19 -40.67 54.17 -24.99
C LYS A 19 -39.19 54.37 -24.68
N LEU A 20 -38.66 55.58 -24.89
CA LEU A 20 -37.26 55.89 -24.62
C LEU A 20 -36.88 55.61 -23.16
N LYS A 21 -37.74 55.96 -22.20
CA LYS A 21 -37.53 55.68 -20.78
C LYS A 21 -37.40 54.17 -20.52
N ARG A 22 -38.34 53.35 -21.01
CA ARG A 22 -38.28 51.89 -20.87
C ARG A 22 -37.07 51.28 -21.58
N ASP A 23 -36.71 51.78 -22.76
CA ASP A 23 -35.57 51.28 -23.53
C ASP A 23 -34.24 51.62 -22.80
N ILE A 24 -34.15 52.79 -22.15
CA ILE A 24 -33.03 53.18 -21.27
C ILE A 24 -32.99 52.32 -20.00
N GLU A 25 -34.12 52.14 -19.31
CA GLU A 25 -34.20 51.32 -18.09
C GLU A 25 -33.82 49.87 -18.37
N ALA A 26 -34.28 49.29 -19.48
CA ALA A 26 -33.90 47.96 -19.93
C ALA A 26 -32.41 47.86 -20.26
N HIS A 27 -31.82 48.88 -20.90
CA HIS A 27 -30.38 48.91 -21.20
C HIS A 27 -29.55 49.03 -19.91
N ILE A 28 -29.94 49.89 -18.97
CA ILE A 28 -29.30 50.02 -17.65
C ILE A 28 -29.34 48.69 -16.90
N ALA A 29 -30.49 48.00 -16.89
CA ALA A 29 -30.63 46.68 -16.26
C ALA A 29 -29.67 45.64 -16.88
N ALA A 30 -29.63 45.55 -18.21
CA ALA A 30 -28.73 44.62 -18.93
C ALA A 30 -27.24 44.91 -18.68
N VAL A 31 -26.84 46.18 -18.68
CA VAL A 31 -25.45 46.58 -18.39
C VAL A 31 -25.10 46.32 -16.92
N ARG A 32 -26.02 46.59 -15.99
CA ARG A 32 -25.88 46.29 -14.55
C ARG A 32 -25.69 44.78 -14.34
N GLU A 33 -26.54 43.94 -14.91
CA GLU A 33 -26.43 42.48 -14.83
C GLU A 33 -25.10 41.95 -15.39
N ALA A 34 -24.70 42.41 -16.59
CA ALA A 34 -23.43 42.01 -17.21
C ALA A 34 -22.23 42.36 -16.33
N LYS A 35 -22.20 43.58 -15.75
CA LYS A 35 -21.11 44.02 -14.88
C LYS A 35 -21.10 43.32 -13.52
N LEU A 36 -22.26 43.02 -12.95
CA LEU A 36 -22.36 42.19 -11.74
C LEU A 36 -21.83 40.77 -11.98
N SER A 37 -22.14 40.16 -13.14
CA SER A 37 -21.59 38.84 -13.50
C SER A 37 -20.06 38.87 -13.64
N GLU A 38 -19.51 39.92 -14.27
CA GLU A 38 -18.06 40.13 -14.42
C GLU A 38 -17.34 40.28 -13.06
N VAL A 39 -17.88 41.12 -12.17
CA VAL A 39 -17.35 41.30 -10.80
C VAL A 39 -17.44 39.99 -10.02
N THR A 40 -18.57 39.29 -10.06
CA THR A 40 -18.76 38.01 -9.35
C THR A 40 -17.70 36.99 -9.78
N LYS A 41 -17.51 36.78 -11.10
CA LYS A 41 -16.48 35.88 -11.65
C LYS A 41 -15.05 36.26 -11.25
N THR A 42 -14.77 37.56 -11.12
CA THR A 42 -13.43 38.03 -10.68
C THR A 42 -13.18 37.68 -9.22
N PHE A 43 -14.19 37.80 -8.34
CA PHE A 43 -14.07 37.38 -6.95
C PHE A 43 -14.07 35.86 -6.77
N GLU A 44 -14.85 35.10 -7.56
CA GLU A 44 -14.77 33.64 -7.64
C GLU A 44 -13.36 33.16 -7.99
N MET A 45 -12.76 33.71 -9.06
CA MET A 45 -11.40 33.39 -9.48
C MET A 45 -10.38 33.68 -8.37
N LYS A 46 -10.48 34.86 -7.74
CA LYS A 46 -9.60 35.27 -6.64
C LYS A 46 -9.71 34.35 -5.42
N ILE A 47 -10.91 33.90 -5.07
CA ILE A 47 -11.14 32.92 -3.99
C ILE A 47 -10.47 31.58 -4.35
N ASN A 48 -10.67 31.10 -5.58
CA ASN A 48 -10.08 29.83 -6.02
C ASN A 48 -8.54 29.88 -6.00
N GLU A 49 -7.94 30.98 -6.46
CA GLU A 49 -6.48 31.18 -6.41
C GLU A 49 -5.95 31.26 -4.96
N ALA A 50 -6.63 31.99 -4.08
CA ALA A 50 -6.23 32.15 -2.68
C ALA A 50 -6.37 30.86 -1.85
N LEU A 51 -7.34 29.99 -2.19
CA LEU A 51 -7.59 28.74 -1.46
C LEU A 51 -6.82 27.54 -2.03
N SER A 52 -6.69 27.42 -3.35
CA SER A 52 -6.20 26.19 -4.01
C SER A 52 -4.81 25.75 -3.53
N GLY A 53 -3.82 26.66 -3.55
CA GLY A 53 -2.44 26.36 -3.15
C GLY A 53 -2.31 26.05 -1.65
N PRO A 54 -2.80 26.91 -0.73
CA PRO A 54 -2.70 26.64 0.70
C PRO A 54 -3.49 25.41 1.17
N VAL A 55 -4.64 25.10 0.55
CA VAL A 55 -5.37 23.85 0.83
C VAL A 55 -4.55 22.61 0.43
N GLU A 56 -3.87 22.64 -0.71
CA GLU A 56 -2.98 21.54 -1.13
C GLU A 56 -1.85 21.32 -0.12
N ALA A 57 -1.16 22.38 0.30
CA ALA A 57 -0.07 22.30 1.27
C ALA A 57 -0.54 21.76 2.65
N LEU A 58 -1.72 22.17 3.13
CA LEU A 58 -2.29 21.65 4.39
C LEU A 58 -2.69 20.17 4.31
N LEU A 59 -3.11 19.72 3.12
CA LEU A 59 -3.42 18.31 2.85
C LEU A 59 -2.17 17.44 2.70
N ASP A 60 -1.05 18.00 2.22
CA ASP A 60 0.25 17.31 2.16
C ASP A 60 0.83 17.04 3.57
N GLU A 61 0.65 17.98 4.51
CA GLU A 61 1.13 17.81 5.88
C GLU A 61 0.35 16.72 6.64
N ALA A 62 -0.97 16.65 6.42
CA ALA A 62 -1.89 15.63 6.92
C ALA A 62 -1.76 15.32 8.43
N ASN A 63 -1.94 16.36 9.24
CA ASN A 63 -1.93 16.29 10.70
C ASN A 63 -3.36 16.49 11.26
N ASP A 64 -3.52 16.47 12.59
CA ASP A 64 -4.82 16.70 13.25
C ASP A 64 -5.37 18.12 13.02
N GLU A 65 -4.47 19.07 12.81
CA GLU A 65 -4.77 20.50 12.58
C GLU A 65 -5.09 20.84 11.12
N THR A 66 -4.92 19.91 10.16
CA THR A 66 -5.17 20.14 8.72
C THR A 66 -6.59 20.69 8.49
N TRP A 67 -7.60 20.05 9.08
CA TRP A 67 -8.99 20.48 8.93
C TRP A 67 -9.34 21.77 9.68
N PRO A 68 -8.95 21.96 10.96
CA PRO A 68 -8.99 23.26 11.63
C PRO A 68 -8.33 24.40 10.85
N ALA A 69 -7.15 24.17 10.27
CA ALA A 69 -6.43 25.15 9.47
C ALA A 69 -7.15 25.47 8.15
N ILE A 70 -7.67 24.47 7.43
CA ILE A 70 -8.49 24.66 6.22
C ILE A 70 -9.75 25.48 6.54
N ARG A 71 -10.44 25.21 7.66
CA ARG A 71 -11.61 26.01 8.07
C ARG A 71 -11.25 27.48 8.34
N LYS A 72 -10.17 27.73 9.08
CA LYS A 72 -9.68 29.08 9.39
C LYS A 72 -9.26 29.84 8.13
N LEU A 73 -8.61 29.15 7.18
CA LEU A 73 -8.25 29.69 5.87
C LEU A 73 -9.51 30.04 5.06
N LEU A 74 -10.43 29.08 4.89
CA LEU A 74 -11.68 29.27 4.17
C LEU A 74 -12.45 30.47 4.72
N GLN A 75 -12.61 30.57 6.04
CA GLN A 75 -13.27 31.70 6.67
C GLN A 75 -12.57 33.02 6.35
N ARG A 76 -11.25 33.11 6.56
CA ARG A 76 -10.45 34.34 6.33
C ARG A 76 -10.54 34.83 4.89
N GLU A 77 -10.32 33.94 3.91
CA GLU A 77 -10.36 34.34 2.50
C GLU A 77 -11.78 34.65 2.02
N THR A 78 -12.80 33.94 2.53
CA THR A 78 -14.20 34.23 2.20
C THR A 78 -14.64 35.58 2.77
N GLU A 79 -14.32 35.90 4.02
CA GLU A 79 -14.64 37.21 4.63
C GLU A 79 -13.90 38.37 3.93
N SER A 80 -12.64 38.15 3.55
CA SER A 80 -11.83 39.07 2.72
C SER A 80 -12.45 39.30 1.34
N ALA A 81 -12.89 38.23 0.67
CA ALA A 81 -13.53 38.31 -0.63
C ALA A 81 -14.93 38.95 -0.56
N VAL A 82 -15.75 38.60 0.44
CA VAL A 82 -17.10 39.17 0.65
C VAL A 82 -17.04 40.65 0.96
N SER A 83 -16.10 41.10 1.80
CA SER A 83 -15.92 42.54 2.09
C SER A 83 -15.44 43.32 0.86
N GLY A 84 -14.50 42.77 0.09
CA GLY A 84 -14.08 43.34 -1.19
C GLY A 84 -15.20 43.40 -2.24
N PHE A 85 -16.00 42.32 -2.34
CA PHE A 85 -17.13 42.22 -3.25
C PHE A 85 -18.24 43.22 -2.88
N SER A 86 -18.60 43.30 -1.60
CA SER A 86 -19.55 44.29 -1.06
C SER A 86 -19.13 45.73 -1.40
N SER A 87 -17.84 46.06 -1.24
CA SER A 87 -17.29 47.36 -1.61
C SER A 87 -17.38 47.62 -3.12
N ALA A 88 -17.04 46.63 -3.96
CA ALA A 88 -17.11 46.74 -5.41
C ALA A 88 -18.55 46.88 -5.95
N VAL A 89 -19.53 46.29 -5.26
CA VAL A 89 -20.93 46.23 -5.70
C VAL A 89 -21.80 47.36 -5.11
N SER A 90 -21.33 48.06 -4.06
CA SER A 90 -22.05 49.17 -3.41
C SER A 90 -22.55 50.28 -4.35
N GLY A 91 -21.81 50.57 -5.43
CA GLY A 91 -22.18 51.58 -6.43
C GLY A 91 -23.29 51.17 -7.42
N PHE A 92 -23.77 49.91 -7.36
CA PHE A 92 -24.78 49.39 -8.29
C PHE A 92 -26.22 49.47 -7.77
N GLU A 93 -26.47 50.15 -6.64
CA GLU A 93 -27.82 50.36 -6.08
C GLU A 93 -28.67 49.08 -6.02
N LEU A 94 -28.08 48.00 -5.48
CA LEU A 94 -28.78 46.72 -5.36
C LEU A 94 -29.77 46.75 -4.19
N GLY A 95 -30.85 45.99 -4.32
CA GLY A 95 -31.71 45.68 -3.19
C GLY A 95 -30.96 44.78 -2.19
N GLU A 96 -31.26 44.95 -0.91
CA GLU A 96 -30.66 44.16 0.18
C GLU A 96 -30.78 42.64 -0.05
N GLU A 97 -31.94 42.19 -0.54
CA GLU A 97 -32.19 40.79 -0.89
C GLU A 97 -31.28 40.28 -2.05
N THR A 98 -31.04 41.11 -3.08
CA THR A 98 -30.16 40.69 -4.19
C THR A 98 -28.70 40.70 -3.77
N MET A 99 -28.30 41.64 -2.91
CA MET A 99 -26.96 41.68 -2.33
C MET A 99 -26.67 40.45 -1.47
N GLU A 100 -27.56 40.07 -0.55
CA GLU A 100 -27.34 38.90 0.32
C GLU A 100 -27.36 37.58 -0.47
N LYS A 101 -28.17 37.48 -1.55
CA LYS A 101 -28.11 36.34 -2.49
C LYS A 101 -26.76 36.21 -3.16
N MET A 102 -26.18 37.31 -3.64
CA MET A 102 -24.85 37.29 -4.28
C MET A 102 -23.73 36.99 -3.27
N ILE A 103 -23.82 37.51 -2.05
CA ILE A 103 -22.88 37.20 -0.97
C ILE A 103 -22.97 35.72 -0.57
N SER A 104 -24.19 35.17 -0.45
CA SER A 104 -24.40 33.74 -0.16
C SER A 104 -23.83 32.86 -1.27
N HIS A 105 -24.07 33.19 -2.55
CA HIS A 105 -23.45 32.52 -3.69
C HIS A 105 -21.92 32.50 -3.61
N LEU A 106 -21.30 33.61 -3.20
CA LEU A 106 -19.84 33.70 -3.06
C LEU A 106 -19.30 32.83 -1.91
N ARG A 107 -20.03 32.72 -0.79
CA ARG A 107 -19.71 31.82 0.32
C ARG A 107 -19.84 30.34 -0.10
N ASP A 108 -20.91 30.00 -0.82
CA ASP A 108 -21.15 28.65 -1.33
C ASP A 108 -20.11 28.25 -2.38
N TYR A 109 -19.72 29.19 -3.27
CA TYR A 109 -18.62 29.00 -4.21
C TYR A 109 -17.30 28.72 -3.49
N ALA A 110 -16.97 29.49 -2.44
CA ALA A 110 -15.74 29.28 -1.67
C ALA A 110 -15.68 27.89 -1.03
N ARG A 111 -16.81 27.43 -0.45
CA ARG A 111 -16.95 26.06 0.07
C ARG A 111 -16.78 25.02 -1.04
N GLY A 112 -17.48 25.20 -2.16
CA GLY A 112 -17.40 24.30 -3.33
C GLY A 112 -16.00 24.22 -3.94
N ALA A 113 -15.24 25.31 -3.96
CA ALA A 113 -13.86 25.34 -4.43
C ALA A 113 -12.94 24.50 -3.54
N VAL A 114 -13.08 24.58 -2.20
CA VAL A 114 -12.35 23.71 -1.28
C VAL A 114 -12.76 22.24 -1.46
N GLU A 115 -14.06 21.94 -1.53
CA GLU A 115 -14.55 20.57 -1.73
C GLU A 115 -14.04 19.96 -3.05
N ALA A 116 -14.04 20.72 -4.14
CA ALA A 116 -13.47 20.31 -5.43
C ALA A 116 -11.97 20.05 -5.35
N LYS A 117 -11.21 20.95 -4.71
CA LYS A 117 -9.75 20.82 -4.55
C LYS A 117 -9.39 19.61 -3.67
N VAL A 118 -10.03 19.44 -2.52
CA VAL A 118 -9.82 18.28 -1.64
C VAL A 118 -10.16 16.97 -2.38
N LYS A 119 -11.26 16.93 -3.14
CA LYS A 119 -11.63 15.76 -3.95
C LYS A 119 -10.59 15.42 -5.02
N HIS A 120 -9.99 16.43 -5.65
CA HIS A 120 -8.88 16.22 -6.58
C HIS A 120 -7.63 15.67 -5.88
N GLU A 121 -7.27 16.20 -4.71
CA GLU A 121 -6.11 15.72 -3.96
C GLU A 121 -6.30 14.34 -3.31
N ALA A 122 -7.52 14.00 -2.89
CA ALA A 122 -7.88 12.66 -2.42
C ALA A 122 -7.74 11.59 -3.53
N GLY A 123 -7.91 11.97 -4.81
CA GLY A 123 -7.59 11.10 -5.96
C GLY A 123 -6.11 10.70 -6.04
N LYS A 124 -5.21 11.49 -5.46
CA LYS A 124 -3.75 11.25 -5.39
C LYS A 124 -3.30 10.66 -4.04
N VAL A 125 -4.24 10.21 -3.18
CA VAL A 125 -3.93 9.74 -1.83
C VAL A 125 -2.88 8.61 -1.81
N LEU A 126 -2.91 7.69 -2.78
CA LEU A 126 -1.99 6.55 -2.81
C LEU A 126 -0.52 6.96 -3.02
N SER A 127 -0.24 7.94 -3.89
CA SER A 127 1.13 8.43 -4.07
C SER A 127 1.59 9.16 -2.82
N ARG A 128 0.76 10.06 -2.28
CA ARG A 128 1.06 10.77 -1.03
C ARG A 128 1.32 9.84 0.17
N MET A 129 0.57 8.75 0.28
CA MET A 129 0.81 7.72 1.30
C MET A 129 2.19 7.07 1.15
N LYS A 130 2.66 6.84 -0.09
CA LYS A 130 4.01 6.33 -0.38
C LYS A 130 5.07 7.38 -0.11
N ASP A 131 4.90 8.61 -0.58
CA ASP A 131 5.83 9.72 -0.34
C ASP A 131 6.02 9.96 1.18
N ARG A 132 4.92 9.92 1.95
CA ARG A 132 4.96 10.02 3.42
C ARG A 132 5.56 8.80 4.10
N PHE A 133 5.40 7.60 3.53
CA PHE A 133 6.07 6.39 4.01
C PHE A 133 7.57 6.47 3.75
N GLU A 134 7.99 6.76 2.52
CA GLU A 134 9.39 6.80 2.10
C GLU A 134 10.17 7.90 2.81
N THR A 135 9.57 9.08 3.01
CA THR A 135 10.20 10.15 3.80
C THR A 135 10.43 9.72 5.24
N LEU A 136 9.44 9.14 5.94
CA LEU A 136 9.60 8.71 7.34
C LEU A 136 10.44 7.44 7.51
N PHE A 137 10.44 6.55 6.50
CA PHE A 137 11.22 5.31 6.51
C PHE A 137 12.70 5.56 6.17
N ASN A 138 12.97 6.37 5.13
CA ASN A 138 14.32 6.65 4.64
C ASN A 138 14.97 7.89 5.26
N ARG A 139 14.31 8.64 6.16
CA ARG A 139 14.93 9.76 6.89
C ARG A 139 14.98 9.51 8.39
N ASP A 140 15.92 10.18 9.06
CA ASP A 140 16.01 10.27 10.51
C ASP A 140 15.19 11.44 11.09
N ALA A 141 15.35 11.70 12.39
CA ALA A 141 14.63 12.77 13.08
C ALA A 141 15.06 14.18 12.63
N ASP A 142 16.29 14.31 12.13
CA ASP A 142 16.87 15.56 11.64
C ASP A 142 16.58 15.76 10.13
N SER A 143 15.65 14.96 9.57
CA SER A 143 15.28 14.92 8.15
C SER A 143 16.40 14.49 7.19
N MET A 144 17.54 14.01 7.70
CA MET A 144 18.66 13.54 6.90
C MET A 144 18.43 12.11 6.40
N PRO A 145 19.02 11.69 5.26
CA PRO A 145 18.89 10.33 4.77
C PRO A 145 19.43 9.31 5.79
N ARG A 146 18.55 8.40 6.23
CA ARG A 146 18.82 7.39 7.27
C ARG A 146 19.88 6.41 6.80
N VAL A 147 21.02 6.40 7.51
CA VAL A 147 22.04 5.37 7.36
C VAL A 147 21.61 4.13 8.15
N TRP A 148 21.50 2.99 7.47
CA TRP A 148 21.11 1.71 8.07
C TRP A 148 22.34 0.98 8.61
N THR A 149 22.53 0.95 9.94
CA THR A 149 23.67 0.29 10.59
C THR A 149 23.40 -1.15 11.04
N GLY A 150 22.16 -1.61 10.86
CA GLY A 150 21.71 -2.97 11.20
C GLY A 150 21.27 -3.13 12.66
N LYS A 151 21.40 -2.07 13.47
CA LYS A 151 20.99 -2.02 14.87
C LYS A 151 19.59 -1.42 15.07
N GLU A 152 19.04 -0.81 14.03
CA GLU A 152 17.74 -0.14 14.07
C GLU A 152 16.60 -1.16 14.06
N ASP A 153 15.56 -0.94 14.86
CA ASP A 153 14.32 -1.73 14.75
C ASP A 153 13.53 -1.31 13.51
N ILE A 154 13.83 -1.96 12.39
CA ILE A 154 13.10 -1.81 11.12
C ILE A 154 11.59 -2.01 11.33
N ARG A 155 11.15 -2.90 12.24
CA ARG A 155 9.71 -3.15 12.47
C ARG A 155 9.06 -1.96 13.16
N ALA A 156 9.71 -1.34 14.14
CA ALA A 156 9.22 -0.12 14.78
C ALA A 156 9.17 1.05 13.78
N ILE A 157 10.23 1.26 12.99
CA ILE A 157 10.27 2.31 11.96
C ILE A 157 9.15 2.11 10.92
N THR A 158 8.99 0.90 10.38
CA THR A 158 7.91 0.59 9.44
C THR A 158 6.53 0.78 10.08
N LYS A 159 6.34 0.43 11.37
CA LYS A 159 5.07 0.66 12.07
C LYS A 159 4.75 2.16 12.14
N THR A 160 5.72 2.99 12.53
CA THR A 160 5.57 4.45 12.62
C THR A 160 5.27 5.09 11.27
N ALA A 161 6.02 4.72 10.23
CA ALA A 161 5.78 5.20 8.86
C ALA A 161 4.39 4.77 8.36
N ARG A 162 3.98 3.52 8.59
CA ARG A 162 2.63 3.03 8.25
C ARG A 162 1.52 3.77 9.01
N SER A 163 1.68 4.06 10.31
CA SER A 163 0.67 4.84 11.04
C SER A 163 0.53 6.27 10.52
N ALA A 164 1.63 6.92 10.13
CA ALA A 164 1.58 8.25 9.52
C ALA A 164 0.91 8.25 8.14
N SER A 165 1.24 7.29 7.27
CA SER A 165 0.54 7.13 5.98
C SER A 165 -0.94 6.79 6.14
N LEU A 166 -1.33 6.06 7.20
CA LEU A 166 -2.74 5.79 7.49
C LEU A 166 -3.47 7.03 8.01
N LYS A 167 -2.81 7.88 8.81
CA LYS A 167 -3.35 9.17 9.25
C LYS A 167 -3.67 10.07 8.04
N LEU A 168 -2.78 10.10 7.05
CA LEU A 168 -3.01 10.79 5.78
C LEU A 168 -4.25 10.26 5.03
N LEU A 169 -4.44 8.94 4.98
CA LEU A 169 -5.66 8.35 4.42
C LEU A 169 -6.92 8.75 5.21
N SER A 170 -6.87 8.82 6.54
CA SER A 170 -7.98 9.28 7.40
C SER A 170 -8.35 10.75 7.16
N VAL A 171 -7.34 11.63 7.04
CA VAL A 171 -7.53 13.06 6.74
C VAL A 171 -8.20 13.22 5.38
N MET A 172 -7.82 12.42 4.37
CA MET A 172 -8.36 12.47 3.00
C MET A 172 -9.64 11.66 2.76
N ALA A 173 -10.13 10.89 3.74
CA ALA A 173 -11.33 10.05 3.56
C ALA A 173 -12.65 10.85 3.55
N ALA A 174 -12.70 11.99 4.25
CA ALA A 174 -13.91 12.79 4.45
C ALA A 174 -13.63 14.29 4.61
N VAL A 175 -14.57 15.12 4.15
CA VAL A 175 -14.56 16.59 4.27
C VAL A 175 -15.07 17.02 5.65
N ARG A 176 -14.24 17.72 6.43
CA ARG A 176 -14.54 18.14 7.82
C ARG A 176 -14.69 19.66 7.98
N LEU A 177 -15.48 20.30 7.10
CA LEU A 177 -15.66 21.75 7.11
C LEU A 177 -16.58 22.28 8.22
N ASP A 178 -17.52 21.47 8.73
CA ASP A 178 -18.55 21.94 9.69
C ASP A 178 -18.29 21.50 11.15
N ASN A 179 -17.06 21.11 11.46
CA ASN A 179 -16.62 20.69 12.81
C ASN A 179 -17.36 19.47 13.39
N GLU A 180 -17.93 18.63 12.53
CA GLU A 180 -18.48 17.32 12.88
C GLU A 180 -17.38 16.41 13.45
N VAL A 181 -17.74 15.58 14.43
CA VAL A 181 -16.85 14.55 14.98
C VAL A 181 -17.08 13.25 14.21
N ASP A 182 -15.99 12.59 13.78
CA ASP A 182 -16.05 11.26 13.17
C ASP A 182 -15.03 10.30 13.77
N ASN A 183 -15.37 9.01 13.73
CA ASN A 183 -14.52 7.91 14.17
C ASN A 183 -13.70 7.26 13.04
N ILE A 184 -13.41 7.97 11.93
CA ILE A 184 -12.71 7.38 10.77
C ILE A 184 -11.30 6.91 11.13
N GLU A 185 -10.48 7.74 11.78
CA GLU A 185 -9.09 7.38 12.11
C GLU A 185 -9.02 6.14 13.02
N LYS A 186 -9.89 6.11 14.03
CA LYS A 186 -10.03 5.01 14.98
C LYS A 186 -10.49 3.72 14.29
N SER A 187 -11.46 3.82 13.39
CA SER A 187 -11.97 2.67 12.64
C SER A 187 -10.91 2.10 11.68
N LEU A 188 -10.20 2.98 10.96
CA LEU A 188 -9.10 2.60 10.08
C LEU A 188 -7.93 1.98 10.86
N SER A 189 -7.47 2.58 11.94
CA SER A 189 -6.35 2.07 12.74
C SER A 189 -6.64 0.67 13.31
N LEU A 190 -7.80 0.48 13.95
CA LEU A 190 -8.23 -0.82 14.48
C LEU A 190 -8.34 -1.89 13.39
N ALA A 191 -8.92 -1.54 12.22
CA ALA A 191 -9.15 -2.49 11.14
C ALA A 191 -7.91 -2.80 10.27
N LEU A 192 -6.90 -1.91 10.22
CA LEU A 192 -5.83 -1.95 9.21
C LEU A 192 -4.39 -2.01 9.74
N LEU A 193 -4.15 -1.55 10.99
CA LEU A 193 -2.86 -1.67 11.70
C LEU A 193 -2.89 -2.80 12.72
N ASP A 194 -3.94 -2.89 13.52
CA ASP A 194 -4.07 -3.90 14.58
C ASP A 194 -4.65 -5.24 14.08
N SER A 195 -5.00 -5.33 12.78
CA SER A 195 -5.29 -6.59 12.10
C SER A 195 -4.02 -7.45 12.00
N LYS A 196 -3.73 -8.17 13.09
CA LYS A 196 -2.57 -9.03 13.32
C LYS A 196 -2.23 -9.88 12.08
N SER A 197 -1.01 -9.71 11.55
CA SER A 197 -0.43 -10.64 10.59
C SER A 197 -0.42 -12.04 11.19
N GLY A 198 -1.19 -12.95 10.61
CA GLY A 198 -1.35 -14.32 11.10
C GLY A 198 -2.51 -14.48 12.07
N SER A 199 -3.73 -14.55 11.53
CA SER A 199 -4.78 -15.40 12.11
C SER A 199 -5.08 -16.52 11.12
N THR A 200 -4.63 -17.73 11.45
CA THR A 200 -5.12 -18.96 10.85
C THR A 200 -6.62 -19.08 11.07
N VAL A 201 -7.32 -19.77 10.16
CA VAL A 201 -8.76 -20.04 10.28
C VAL A 201 -9.03 -21.03 11.42
N THR A 202 -9.04 -20.54 12.66
CA THR A 202 -9.58 -21.21 13.87
C THR A 202 -9.73 -20.18 15.01
N ASP A 203 -10.87 -19.49 15.08
CA ASP A 203 -11.81 -19.74 16.19
C ASP A 203 -13.13 -18.98 16.01
N ARG A 204 -14.23 -19.70 16.26
CA ARG A 204 -15.59 -19.33 15.85
C ARG A 204 -16.43 -18.93 17.09
N SER A 205 -16.01 -17.90 17.81
CA SER A 205 -16.60 -17.62 19.14
C SER A 205 -16.60 -16.16 19.63
N ILE A 206 -16.58 -15.16 18.75
CA ILE A 206 -17.24 -13.87 19.03
C ILE A 206 -18.11 -13.50 17.82
N ILE A 207 -19.37 -13.17 18.08
CA ILE A 207 -20.43 -12.98 17.08
C ILE A 207 -20.55 -11.50 16.69
N SER A 208 -20.67 -11.24 15.39
CA SER A 208 -21.22 -10.03 14.77
C SER A 208 -20.78 -8.66 15.29
N GLN A 209 -19.60 -8.22 14.85
CA GLN A 209 -19.58 -6.96 14.09
C GLN A 209 -19.16 -7.31 12.66
N GLY A 210 -19.90 -6.80 11.68
CA GLY A 210 -19.46 -6.88 10.28
C GLY A 210 -18.13 -6.12 10.14
N ASP A 211 -17.33 -6.49 9.14
CA ASP A 211 -16.12 -5.72 8.82
C ASP A 211 -16.48 -4.24 8.63
N PRO A 212 -16.02 -3.31 9.48
CA PRO A 212 -16.44 -1.92 9.43
C PRO A 212 -16.02 -1.24 8.12
N LEU A 213 -15.08 -1.82 7.38
CA LEU A 213 -14.63 -1.37 6.08
C LEU A 213 -15.31 -2.10 4.89
N ALA A 214 -16.30 -2.95 5.16
CA ALA A 214 -17.15 -3.55 4.13
C ALA A 214 -18.40 -2.70 3.80
N SER A 215 -18.68 -1.66 4.61
CA SER A 215 -19.73 -0.68 4.29
C SER A 215 -19.34 0.21 3.11
N SER A 216 -20.31 0.55 2.25
CA SER A 216 -20.14 1.56 1.20
C SER A 216 -20.02 2.98 1.74
N THR A 217 -20.45 3.21 2.98
CA THR A 217 -20.67 4.54 3.58
C THR A 217 -20.14 4.56 5.01
N TRP A 218 -19.59 5.69 5.43
CA TRP A 218 -19.21 5.93 6.82
C TRP A 218 -20.48 6.16 7.68
N GLU A 219 -20.54 5.58 8.88
CA GLU A 219 -21.75 5.62 9.73
C GLU A 219 -22.06 7.03 10.28
N GLU A 220 -21.01 7.87 10.44
CA GLU A 220 -21.10 9.22 11.02
C GLU A 220 -20.88 10.35 10.00
N VAL A 221 -20.57 10.04 8.73
CA VAL A 221 -20.25 11.05 7.70
C VAL A 221 -21.25 10.97 6.55
N PRO A 222 -21.95 12.07 6.20
CA PRO A 222 -22.92 12.06 5.11
C PRO A 222 -22.24 11.80 3.75
N PRO A 223 -22.95 11.17 2.78
CA PRO A 223 -22.37 10.84 1.48
C PRO A 223 -21.78 12.03 0.71
N SER A 224 -22.35 13.23 0.87
CA SER A 224 -21.83 14.47 0.26
C SER A 224 -20.44 14.87 0.75
N LYS A 225 -20.08 14.51 2.00
CA LYS A 225 -18.77 14.78 2.61
C LYS A 225 -17.81 13.59 2.48
N THR A 226 -18.25 12.45 1.93
CA THR A 226 -17.39 11.27 1.76
C THR A 226 -16.56 11.40 0.49
N LEU A 227 -15.23 11.36 0.63
CA LEU A 227 -14.28 11.44 -0.47
C LEU A 227 -13.80 10.05 -0.91
N ILE A 228 -13.53 9.19 0.08
CA ILE A 228 -13.05 7.83 -0.09
C ILE A 228 -13.92 6.92 0.77
N THR A 229 -14.55 5.92 0.15
CA THR A 229 -15.41 4.97 0.88
C THR A 229 -14.57 4.03 1.77
N PRO A 230 -15.17 3.39 2.79
CA PRO A 230 -14.45 2.43 3.64
C PRO A 230 -13.82 1.28 2.82
N VAL A 231 -14.54 0.78 1.81
CA VAL A 231 -14.06 -0.26 0.87
C VAL A 231 -12.87 0.25 0.03
N GLN A 232 -12.92 1.49 -0.46
CA GLN A 232 -11.80 2.10 -1.17
C GLN A 232 -10.59 2.28 -0.26
N CYS A 233 -10.77 2.73 0.99
CA CYS A 233 -9.69 2.84 1.97
C CYS A 233 -9.00 1.49 2.21
N LYS A 234 -9.77 0.42 2.34
CA LYS A 234 -9.26 -0.95 2.48
C LYS A 234 -8.47 -1.43 1.26
N ASN A 235 -8.91 -1.11 0.06
CA ASN A 235 -8.22 -1.48 -1.18
C ASN A 235 -6.94 -0.65 -1.39
N LEU A 236 -7.00 0.67 -1.16
CA LEU A 236 -5.83 1.56 -1.15
C LEU A 236 -4.78 1.09 -0.14
N TRP A 237 -5.20 0.71 1.07
CA TRP A 237 -4.28 0.17 2.09
C TRP A 237 -3.64 -1.16 1.70
N ARG A 238 -4.37 -2.04 1.01
CA ARG A 238 -3.82 -3.29 0.47
C ARG A 238 -2.78 -3.02 -0.60
N GLN A 239 -3.07 -2.13 -1.54
CA GLN A 239 -2.14 -1.73 -2.60
C GLN A 239 -0.89 -1.06 -2.02
N PHE A 240 -1.07 -0.10 -1.11
CA PHE A 240 0.02 0.54 -0.37
C PHE A 240 0.89 -0.47 0.39
N LYS A 241 0.31 -1.47 1.06
CA LYS A 241 1.09 -2.52 1.75
C LYS A 241 1.86 -3.39 0.76
N ALA A 242 1.27 -3.80 -0.36
CA ALA A 242 1.96 -4.60 -1.38
C ALA A 242 3.17 -3.86 -1.98
N GLU A 243 3.03 -2.57 -2.29
CA GLU A 243 4.12 -1.77 -2.86
C GLU A 243 5.21 -1.41 -1.83
N THR A 244 4.87 -1.25 -0.55
CA THR A 244 5.85 -1.00 0.53
C THR A 244 6.47 -2.27 1.13
N GLU A 245 5.93 -3.46 0.83
CA GLU A 245 6.47 -4.73 1.33
C GLU A 245 7.84 -5.06 0.73
N TYR A 246 8.09 -4.72 -0.55
CA TYR A 246 9.39 -4.93 -1.19
C TYR A 246 10.51 -4.13 -0.51
N SER A 247 10.28 -2.85 -0.20
CA SER A 247 11.28 -2.02 0.48
C SER A 247 11.53 -2.47 1.92
N GLU A 248 10.51 -2.93 2.63
CA GLU A 248 10.65 -3.56 3.95
C GLU A 248 11.45 -4.88 3.88
N ALA A 249 11.16 -5.75 2.90
CA ALA A 249 11.80 -7.04 2.72
C ALA A 249 13.27 -6.91 2.31
N ALA A 250 13.58 -6.03 1.35
CA ALA A 250 14.94 -5.75 0.90
C ALA A 250 15.84 -5.15 2.01
N ARG A 251 15.27 -4.39 2.95
CA ARG A 251 16.03 -3.91 4.13
C ARG A 251 16.18 -4.97 5.22
N ARG A 252 15.19 -5.85 5.42
CA ARG A 252 15.33 -7.00 6.32
C ARG A 252 16.41 -7.98 5.88
N SER A 253 16.47 -8.34 4.59
CA SER A 253 17.46 -9.29 4.09
C SER A 253 18.89 -8.76 4.21
N ASN A 254 19.10 -7.46 4.02
CA ASN A 254 20.42 -6.83 4.15
C ASN A 254 21.00 -6.86 5.58
N ASN A 255 20.17 -7.07 6.62
CA ASN A 255 20.64 -7.27 7.99
C ASN A 255 21.08 -8.72 8.27
N TRP A 256 20.83 -9.67 7.37
CA TRP A 256 21.42 -11.00 7.44
C TRP A 256 22.85 -10.98 6.90
N LEU A 257 23.78 -10.52 7.74
CA LEU A 257 25.19 -10.84 7.56
C LEU A 257 25.34 -12.37 7.42
N PRO A 258 26.19 -12.87 6.50
CA PRO A 258 26.47 -14.30 6.42
C PRO A 258 26.95 -14.79 7.80
N PRO A 259 26.50 -15.97 8.26
CA PRO A 259 26.89 -16.49 9.57
C PRO A 259 28.40 -16.47 9.78
N PRO A 260 28.92 -16.30 11.01
CA PRO A 260 30.37 -16.22 11.24
C PRO A 260 31.16 -17.40 10.67
N TRP A 261 30.60 -18.61 10.68
CA TRP A 261 31.19 -19.80 10.04
C TRP A 261 31.29 -19.68 8.52
N ALA A 262 30.35 -19.02 7.85
CA ALA A 262 30.35 -18.79 6.41
C ALA A 262 31.36 -17.71 6.01
N ILE A 263 31.56 -16.70 6.86
CA ILE A 263 32.66 -15.72 6.70
C ILE A 263 34.01 -16.43 6.80
N VAL A 264 34.22 -17.26 7.83
CA VAL A 264 35.45 -18.06 7.98
C VAL A 264 35.64 -19.01 6.79
N ALA A 265 34.57 -19.69 6.33
CA ALA A 265 34.62 -20.56 5.15
C ALA A 265 35.01 -19.78 3.88
N MET A 266 34.45 -18.60 3.63
CA MET A 266 34.82 -17.76 2.48
C MET A 266 36.27 -17.27 2.55
N VAL A 267 36.80 -17.00 3.75
CA VAL A 267 38.21 -16.59 3.93
C VAL A 267 39.17 -17.77 3.72
N VAL A 268 38.82 -18.98 4.15
CA VAL A 268 39.69 -20.18 4.05
C VAL A 268 39.63 -20.83 2.66
N LEU A 269 38.44 -20.92 2.04
CA LEU A 269 38.26 -21.53 0.72
C LEU A 269 38.44 -20.52 -0.43
N GLY A 270 38.27 -19.23 -0.17
CA GLY A 270 38.10 -18.21 -1.21
C GLY A 270 36.67 -18.17 -1.76
N PHE A 271 36.21 -16.98 -2.14
CA PHE A 271 34.82 -16.75 -2.57
C PHE A 271 34.40 -17.60 -3.78
N ASN A 272 35.30 -17.78 -4.76
CA ASN A 272 35.03 -18.57 -5.96
C ASN A 272 34.78 -20.05 -5.62
N GLU A 273 35.59 -20.62 -4.74
CA GLU A 273 35.52 -22.04 -4.36
C GLU A 273 34.36 -22.34 -3.42
N PHE A 274 34.00 -21.39 -2.55
CA PHE A 274 32.78 -21.47 -1.75
C PHE A 274 31.51 -21.46 -2.64
N MET A 275 31.49 -20.63 -3.68
CA MET A 275 30.37 -20.58 -4.63
C MET A 275 30.28 -21.83 -5.52
N THR A 276 31.40 -22.45 -5.94
CA THR A 276 31.36 -23.73 -6.66
C THR A 276 30.89 -24.88 -5.76
N LEU A 277 31.27 -24.88 -4.48
CA LEU A 277 30.82 -25.85 -3.48
C LEU A 277 29.31 -25.74 -3.17
N LEU A 278 28.76 -24.53 -3.08
CA LEU A 278 27.30 -24.33 -2.93
C LEU A 278 26.52 -24.69 -4.21
N ARG A 279 27.10 -24.43 -5.39
CA ARG A 279 26.43 -24.65 -6.69
C ARG A 279 26.45 -26.12 -7.15
N ASN A 280 27.38 -26.94 -6.66
CA ASN A 280 27.48 -28.35 -7.03
C ASN A 280 27.33 -29.28 -5.80
N PRO A 281 26.16 -29.93 -5.62
CA PRO A 281 25.88 -30.74 -4.42
C PRO A 281 26.80 -31.97 -4.29
N LEU A 282 27.50 -32.38 -5.35
CA LEU A 282 28.43 -33.50 -5.30
C LEU A 282 29.67 -33.20 -4.44
N TYR A 283 30.15 -31.95 -4.40
CA TYR A 283 31.32 -31.60 -3.56
C TYR A 283 31.00 -31.72 -2.06
N LEU A 284 29.79 -31.33 -1.64
CA LEU A 284 29.30 -31.57 -0.28
C LEU A 284 29.26 -33.07 0.04
N GLY A 285 28.82 -33.91 -0.90
CA GLY A 285 28.86 -35.37 -0.78
C GLY A 285 30.27 -35.93 -0.60
N VAL A 286 31.23 -35.48 -1.42
CA VAL A 286 32.64 -35.90 -1.31
C VAL A 286 33.27 -35.47 0.00
N ILE A 287 33.03 -34.24 0.47
CA ILE A 287 33.52 -33.75 1.77
C ILE A 287 32.88 -34.53 2.92
N PHE A 288 31.59 -34.85 2.85
CA PHE A 288 30.91 -35.66 3.85
C PHE A 288 31.46 -37.09 3.93
N VAL A 289 31.68 -37.74 2.79
CA VAL A 289 32.32 -39.08 2.73
C VAL A 289 33.77 -39.02 3.24
N GLY A 290 34.54 -38.00 2.87
CA GLY A 290 35.89 -37.76 3.38
C GLY A 290 35.92 -37.59 4.90
N TYR A 291 34.98 -36.80 5.45
CA TYR A 291 34.81 -36.64 6.90
C TYR A 291 34.44 -37.96 7.59
N LEU A 292 33.55 -38.76 7.02
CA LEU A 292 33.22 -40.08 7.56
C LEU A 292 34.42 -41.03 7.56
N ILE A 293 35.25 -41.02 6.51
CA ILE A 293 36.48 -41.82 6.44
C ILE A 293 37.48 -41.33 7.49
N ILE A 294 37.72 -40.01 7.58
CA ILE A 294 38.63 -39.43 8.59
C ILE A 294 38.14 -39.77 9.99
N LYS A 295 36.83 -39.63 10.29
CA LYS A 295 36.24 -40.01 11.58
C LYS A 295 36.39 -41.51 11.86
N ALA A 296 36.16 -42.37 10.86
CA ALA A 296 36.31 -43.82 11.02
C ALA A 296 37.78 -44.18 11.33
N VAL A 297 38.74 -43.57 10.65
CA VAL A 297 40.18 -43.71 10.94
C VAL A 297 40.50 -43.17 12.34
N TRP A 298 39.95 -42.03 12.75
CA TRP A 298 40.17 -41.42 14.07
C TRP A 298 39.51 -42.17 15.24
N VAL A 299 38.56 -43.07 14.95
CA VAL A 299 37.93 -43.97 15.92
C VAL A 299 38.59 -45.36 15.92
N GLN A 300 39.14 -45.80 14.79
CA GLN A 300 39.88 -47.08 14.68
C GLN A 300 41.33 -46.96 15.15
N LEU A 301 41.96 -45.80 14.96
CA LEU A 301 43.08 -45.41 15.79
C LEU A 301 42.53 -44.96 17.13
N ASP A 302 42.76 -45.77 18.17
CA ASP A 302 42.55 -45.35 19.55
C ASP A 302 43.64 -44.34 19.94
N VAL A 303 43.46 -43.10 19.47
CA VAL A 303 44.36 -41.96 19.71
C VAL A 303 44.53 -41.69 21.22
N SER A 304 43.56 -42.07 22.04
CA SER A 304 43.66 -41.96 23.50
C SER A 304 44.56 -43.03 24.13
N GLY A 305 44.63 -44.22 23.52
CA GLY A 305 45.53 -45.30 23.92
C GLY A 305 46.98 -45.10 23.49
N GLU A 306 47.22 -44.86 22.20
CA GLU A 306 48.56 -44.90 21.60
C GLU A 306 49.46 -43.69 21.98
N PHE A 307 48.87 -42.51 22.23
CA PHE A 307 49.64 -41.31 22.57
C PHE A 307 50.30 -41.34 23.97
N ARG A 308 50.05 -42.38 24.79
CA ARG A 308 50.74 -42.57 26.08
C ARG A 308 52.22 -42.97 25.94
N HIS A 309 52.69 -43.30 24.73
CA HIS A 309 54.08 -43.73 24.47
C HIS A 309 54.89 -42.79 23.56
N GLY A 310 54.42 -41.57 23.33
CA GLY A 310 55.17 -40.49 22.67
C GLY A 310 54.96 -40.38 21.15
N ALA A 311 55.10 -39.16 20.63
CA ALA A 311 54.62 -38.80 19.30
C ALA A 311 55.42 -39.37 18.11
N LEU A 312 56.72 -39.68 18.29
CA LEU A 312 57.60 -40.06 17.17
C LEU A 312 57.48 -41.54 16.73
N PRO A 313 57.37 -42.54 17.63
CA PRO A 313 57.14 -43.93 17.21
C PRO A 313 55.77 -44.16 16.56
N GLY A 314 54.75 -43.42 17.01
CA GLY A 314 53.37 -43.56 16.53
C GLY A 314 53.21 -43.29 15.03
N ILE A 315 53.80 -42.19 14.54
CA ILE A 315 53.68 -41.74 13.13
C ILE A 315 54.29 -42.76 12.16
N LEU A 316 55.41 -43.40 12.52
CA LEU A 316 56.07 -44.41 11.68
C LEU A 316 55.30 -45.75 11.65
N SER A 317 54.71 -46.16 12.78
CA SER A 317 53.85 -47.36 12.85
C SER A 317 52.55 -47.19 12.04
N LEU A 318 51.98 -45.98 12.08
CA LEU A 318 50.83 -45.54 11.29
C LEU A 318 51.03 -45.74 9.78
N SER A 319 52.16 -45.26 9.25
CA SER A 319 52.48 -45.30 7.82
C SER A 319 52.41 -46.72 7.24
N ASN A 320 53.08 -47.70 7.88
CA ASN A 320 53.14 -49.08 7.40
C ASN A 320 51.82 -49.86 7.52
N LYS A 321 50.87 -49.40 8.34
CA LYS A 321 49.56 -50.06 8.49
C LYS A 321 48.46 -49.42 7.64
N PHE A 322 48.68 -48.21 7.12
CA PHE A 322 47.67 -47.45 6.38
C PHE A 322 47.26 -48.13 5.06
N LEU A 323 48.23 -48.52 4.25
CA LEU A 323 48.03 -49.22 2.96
C LEU A 323 47.25 -50.54 3.07
N PRO A 324 47.64 -51.53 3.90
CA PRO A 324 46.90 -52.80 3.99
C PRO A 324 45.48 -52.62 4.57
N THR A 325 45.25 -51.60 5.41
CA THR A 325 43.94 -51.34 6.00
C THR A 325 42.98 -50.72 4.98
N ILE A 326 43.45 -49.77 4.17
CA ILE A 326 42.70 -49.21 3.04
C ILE A 326 42.35 -50.31 2.03
N MET A 327 43.28 -51.21 1.73
CA MET A 327 43.04 -52.29 0.77
C MET A 327 41.98 -53.28 1.28
N ASN A 328 41.99 -53.61 2.58
CA ASN A 328 40.94 -54.44 3.19
C ASN A 328 39.57 -53.72 3.28
N LEU A 329 39.55 -52.41 3.50
CA LEU A 329 38.30 -51.63 3.49
C LEU A 329 37.71 -51.52 2.08
N LEU A 330 38.53 -51.22 1.06
CA LEU A 330 38.13 -51.25 -0.35
C LEU A 330 37.60 -52.63 -0.76
N LYS A 331 38.26 -53.71 -0.32
CA LYS A 331 37.80 -55.08 -0.60
C LYS A 331 36.47 -55.39 0.08
N LYS A 332 36.28 -55.01 1.36
CA LYS A 332 34.99 -55.15 2.05
C LYS A 332 33.88 -54.28 1.45
N LEU A 333 34.19 -53.09 0.94
CA LEU A 333 33.23 -52.23 0.23
C LEU A 333 32.87 -52.79 -1.16
N ALA A 334 33.82 -53.40 -1.86
CA ALA A 334 33.56 -54.11 -3.11
C ALA A 334 32.71 -55.39 -2.89
N GLU A 335 32.99 -56.17 -1.85
CA GLU A 335 32.20 -57.34 -1.44
C GLU A 335 30.79 -56.93 -0.96
N ALA A 336 30.65 -55.84 -0.20
CA ALA A 336 29.34 -55.29 0.20
C ALA A 336 28.54 -54.71 -0.98
N GLY A 337 29.21 -54.32 -2.08
CA GLY A 337 28.57 -53.92 -3.34
C GLY A 337 28.13 -55.07 -4.23
N GLN A 338 28.46 -56.33 -3.89
CA GLN A 338 28.16 -57.53 -4.68
C GLN A 338 27.45 -58.61 -3.86
N VAL A 339 26.36 -58.24 -3.16
CA VAL A 339 25.43 -59.20 -2.56
C VAL A 339 24.13 -59.22 -3.35
N PRO A 340 23.75 -60.33 -4.01
CA PRO A 340 22.43 -60.47 -4.63
C PRO A 340 21.30 -60.42 -3.60
N GLN A 341 20.15 -59.85 -3.96
CA GLN A 341 18.96 -59.89 -3.11
C GLN A 341 18.46 -61.33 -2.93
N THR A 342 18.18 -61.72 -1.70
CA THR A 342 17.40 -62.91 -1.36
C THR A 342 16.17 -62.51 -0.55
N ASN A 343 15.00 -62.98 -0.98
CA ASN A 343 13.73 -62.76 -0.31
C ASN A 343 13.66 -63.55 1.01
N ASP A 344 13.26 -62.90 2.11
CA ASP A 344 11.96 -63.13 2.77
C ASP A 344 11.86 -62.40 4.14
N PRO A 345 10.64 -62.05 4.62
CA PRO A 345 10.47 -61.14 5.76
C PRO A 345 10.47 -61.83 7.14
N PRO A 346 11.05 -61.20 8.19
CA PRO A 346 10.95 -61.69 9.57
C PRO A 346 9.61 -61.33 10.24
N ARG A 347 9.23 -62.15 11.22
CA ARG A 347 7.90 -62.25 11.84
C ARG A 347 7.83 -61.50 13.18
N ASN A 348 6.90 -60.56 13.32
CA ASN A 348 6.63 -59.88 14.61
C ASN A 348 5.72 -60.71 15.53
N PRO A 349 5.97 -60.71 16.86
CA PRO A 349 4.95 -60.93 17.89
C PRO A 349 4.31 -59.60 18.34
N ALA A 350 3.12 -59.68 18.96
CA ALA A 350 2.26 -58.53 19.28
C ALA A 350 2.46 -57.93 20.68
N PRO A 351 1.79 -56.80 20.96
CA PRO A 351 0.88 -56.71 22.11
C PRO A 351 -0.55 -56.36 21.67
N GLY A 352 -1.58 -56.66 22.48
CA GLY A 352 -2.97 -56.69 22.02
C GLY A 352 -4.00 -55.89 22.81
N SER A 353 -5.16 -55.65 22.17
CA SER A 353 -6.50 -55.34 22.73
C SER A 353 -6.62 -54.05 23.60
N LYS A 354 -7.60 -53.13 23.43
CA LYS A 354 -9.08 -53.23 23.33
C LYS A 354 -9.65 -51.83 22.91
N SER A 355 -10.92 -51.60 22.52
CA SER A 355 -11.99 -52.38 21.87
C SER A 355 -13.26 -51.50 21.68
N PHE A 356 -14.07 -51.72 20.63
CA PHE A 356 -15.42 -51.14 20.37
C PHE A 356 -15.48 -49.63 19.99
N ALA A 357 -16.47 -49.14 19.22
CA ALA A 357 -17.69 -49.77 18.67
C ALA A 357 -17.98 -49.33 17.22
N SER A 358 -18.72 -50.14 16.47
CA SER A 358 -19.24 -49.84 15.13
C SER A 358 -20.73 -49.43 15.18
N ARG A 359 -21.18 -48.65 14.19
CA ARG A 359 -22.60 -48.62 13.80
C ARG A 359 -22.73 -48.51 12.28
N VAL A 360 -23.63 -49.32 11.72
CA VAL A 360 -23.83 -49.56 10.28
C VAL A 360 -24.93 -48.64 9.71
N GLY A 361 -24.82 -48.26 8.44
CA GLY A 361 -25.84 -47.46 7.73
C GLY A 361 -25.60 -47.38 6.21
N THR A 362 -25.91 -48.46 5.50
CA THR A 362 -25.95 -48.66 4.03
C THR A 362 -26.62 -47.56 3.20
N SER A 363 -26.07 -47.28 1.98
CA SER A 363 -26.78 -47.52 0.70
C SER A 363 -25.95 -47.26 -0.60
N SER A 364 -26.16 -48.12 -1.62
CA SER A 364 -26.13 -47.91 -3.10
C SER A 364 -25.04 -47.02 -3.77
N SER A 365 -24.10 -47.55 -4.58
CA SER A 365 -24.18 -47.95 -6.03
C SER A 365 -24.04 -46.76 -7.02
N VAL A 366 -23.36 -46.79 -8.19
CA VAL A 366 -22.82 -47.83 -9.12
C VAL A 366 -21.63 -47.30 -9.96
N SER A 367 -20.83 -48.24 -10.53
CA SER A 367 -20.13 -48.27 -11.86
C SER A 367 -19.78 -46.95 -12.62
N SER A 368 -18.57 -46.64 -13.12
CA SER A 368 -17.42 -47.34 -13.78
C SER A 368 -17.38 -47.24 -15.32
N THR A 369 -16.21 -46.85 -15.87
CA THR A 369 -15.75 -47.05 -17.28
C THR A 369 -16.45 -46.16 -18.35
N GLY A 370 -15.81 -45.65 -19.41
CA GLY A 370 -14.40 -45.60 -19.85
C GLY A 370 -14.26 -45.27 -21.36
N SER A 371 -13.03 -45.02 -21.82
CA SER A 371 -12.56 -44.97 -23.23
C SER A 371 -12.69 -43.70 -24.10
N SER A 372 -11.50 -43.19 -24.47
CA SER A 372 -11.02 -42.90 -25.85
C SER A 372 -11.58 -41.74 -26.68
N ALA A 373 -10.69 -40.78 -27.00
CA ALA A 373 -10.44 -40.32 -28.37
C ALA A 373 -9.02 -39.71 -28.48
N VAL A 374 -8.44 -39.73 -29.68
CA VAL A 374 -7.08 -39.25 -30.00
C VAL A 374 -7.15 -37.97 -30.84
N PHE A 375 -6.17 -37.07 -30.63
CA PHE A 375 -5.59 -35.99 -31.47
C PHE A 375 -6.03 -35.90 -32.95
N PRO A 376 -6.10 -34.67 -33.54
CA PRO A 376 -4.89 -33.87 -33.80
C PRO A 376 -4.95 -32.34 -33.58
N GLU A 377 -3.74 -31.77 -33.41
CA GLU A 377 -3.43 -30.36 -33.65
C GLU A 377 -3.35 -30.09 -35.17
N ASP A 378 -3.70 -28.88 -35.63
CA ASP A 378 -2.74 -28.00 -36.32
C ASP A 378 -3.22 -26.52 -36.33
N ALA A 379 -2.33 -25.61 -36.68
CA ALA A 379 -2.39 -24.17 -36.44
C ALA A 379 -3.27 -23.35 -37.40
N THR A 380 -3.60 -22.10 -37.03
CA THR A 380 -3.09 -20.91 -37.76
C THR A 380 -3.32 -19.58 -37.05
N GLU A 381 -2.46 -18.64 -37.43
CA GLU A 381 -2.24 -17.26 -36.98
C GLU A 381 -3.47 -16.34 -36.94
N TYR A 382 -3.44 -15.30 -36.09
CA TYR A 382 -4.09 -14.02 -36.39
C TYR A 382 -3.24 -12.82 -35.98
N SER A 383 -3.25 -11.80 -36.85
CA SER A 383 -2.32 -10.66 -36.87
C SER A 383 -2.72 -9.52 -35.93
N SER A 384 -1.71 -8.84 -35.37
CA SER A 384 -1.87 -7.62 -34.58
C SER A 384 -1.73 -6.36 -35.45
N THR A 385 -2.80 -5.59 -35.60
CA THR A 385 -2.78 -4.25 -36.22
C THR A 385 -2.66 -3.16 -35.17
N SER A 386 -1.50 -2.49 -35.14
CA SER A 386 -1.34 -1.20 -34.49
C SER A 386 -1.87 -0.07 -35.38
N LYS A 387 -2.59 0.88 -34.77
CA LYS A 387 -2.83 2.22 -35.30
C LYS A 387 -2.42 3.23 -34.24
N GLU A 388 -1.54 4.12 -34.61
CA GLU A 388 -1.30 5.38 -33.91
C GLU A 388 -2.03 6.48 -34.67
N ASP A 389 -2.68 7.38 -33.93
CA ASP A 389 -3.13 8.73 -34.33
C ASP A 389 -2.50 9.71 -33.32
#